data_AF-A0A4X2K0G7-F1
#
_entry.id   AF-A0A4X2K0G7-F1
#
_cell.length_a   1.000
_cell.length_b   1.000
_cell.length_c   1.000
_cell.angle_alpha   90.00
_cell.angle_beta   90.00
_cell.angle_gamma   90.00
#
_symmetry.space_group_name_H-M   'P 1'
#
loop_
_entity.id
_entity.type
_entity.pdbx_description
1 polymer ?
#
loop_
_entity_poly.entity_id
_entity_poly.type
_entity_poly.pdbx_seq_one_letter_code
_entity_poly.pdbx_strand_id
1 'polypeptide(L)'
;MFRLYLPTIEFFCYLAPPPRLSLPVSGPESAHAHCLLSSPSSGPATGNMAKRTKKVGIVGKYGTRYGASLRKMVKKIEISQHAKYTCSFCGKTKMKRRAVGIWHCGSCMKTVAGGAWTYNTTSAVTVKSAIRRLKELKDQ
;
A
#
# COMPACT_ATOMS: atom_id res chain seq x y z
N MET A 1 -64.03 23.30 22.95
CA MET A 1 -63.34 22.79 24.16
C MET A 1 -63.10 21.32 23.94
N PHE A 2 -61.85 20.88 23.69
CA PHE A 2 -61.35 19.54 24.05
C PHE A 2 -59.83 19.58 23.90
N ARG A 3 -59.20 19.94 25.01
CA ARG A 3 -57.80 19.70 25.32
C ARG A 3 -57.80 18.33 26.00
N LEU A 4 -56.88 17.43 25.62
CA LEU A 4 -56.23 16.37 26.43
C LEU A 4 -55.45 15.46 25.44
N TYR A 5 -54.12 15.57 25.36
CA TYR A 5 -53.12 14.81 26.16
C TYR A 5 -52.94 13.38 25.65
N LEU A 6 -51.97 13.15 24.75
CA LEU A 6 -51.29 11.86 24.65
C LEU A 6 -49.82 12.06 24.21
N PRO A 7 -48.90 11.21 24.72
CA PRO A 7 -47.52 11.59 25.01
C PRO A 7 -46.53 11.20 23.92
N THR A 8 -45.45 11.97 23.88
CA THR A 8 -44.15 11.66 23.27
C THR A 8 -43.68 10.25 23.64
N ILE A 9 -43.70 9.33 22.67
CA ILE A 9 -42.95 8.08 22.70
C ILE A 9 -41.66 8.32 21.90
N GLU A 10 -40.63 8.72 22.65
CA GLU A 10 -39.23 8.68 22.25
C GLU A 10 -38.84 7.23 21.93
N PHE A 11 -38.78 6.89 20.65
CA PHE A 11 -38.15 5.65 20.17
C PHE A 11 -36.63 5.84 20.21
N PHE A 12 -36.04 5.77 21.40
CA PHE A 12 -34.59 5.70 21.58
C PHE A 12 -34.11 4.32 21.10
N CYS A 13 -33.89 4.18 19.80
CA CYS A 13 -33.16 3.06 19.22
C CYS A 13 -31.70 3.14 19.70
N TYR A 14 -31.44 2.56 20.87
CA TYR A 14 -30.12 2.26 21.39
C TYR A 14 -29.45 1.25 20.43
N LEU A 15 -28.84 1.77 19.36
CA LEU A 15 -27.89 1.03 18.53
C LEU A 15 -26.63 0.81 19.38
N ALA A 16 -26.55 -0.38 19.97
CA ALA A 16 -25.38 -0.86 20.67
C ALA A 16 -24.15 -0.84 19.74
N PRO A 17 -23.03 -0.20 20.13
CA PRO A 17 -21.78 -0.22 19.36
C PRO A 17 -21.14 -1.63 19.43
N PRO A 18 -20.57 -2.15 18.32
CA PRO A 18 -19.90 -3.44 18.33
C PRO A 18 -18.62 -3.40 19.18
N PRO A 19 -18.28 -4.49 19.90
CA PRO A 19 -17.09 -4.55 20.75
C PRO A 19 -15.81 -4.45 19.91
N ARG A 20 -14.92 -3.55 20.35
CA ARG A 20 -13.54 -3.45 19.88
C ARG A 20 -12.78 -4.72 20.24
N LEU A 21 -12.58 -5.60 19.27
CA LEU A 21 -11.65 -6.71 19.42
C LEU A 21 -10.22 -6.18 19.20
N SER A 22 -9.52 -5.94 20.30
CA SER A 22 -8.08 -5.69 20.34
C SER A 22 -7.33 -7.00 20.14
N LEU A 23 -6.78 -7.23 18.95
CA LEU A 23 -5.86 -8.34 18.70
C LEU A 23 -4.44 -7.93 19.16
N PRO A 24 -3.77 -8.73 20.01
CA PRO A 24 -2.39 -8.50 20.40
C PRO A 24 -1.43 -8.82 19.25
N VAL A 25 -0.53 -7.89 18.97
CA VAL A 25 0.60 -8.08 18.05
C VAL A 25 1.70 -8.80 18.81
N SER A 26 1.81 -10.12 18.63
CA SER A 26 2.99 -10.90 19.03
C SER A 26 3.88 -11.12 17.81
N GLY A 27 5.03 -10.43 17.80
CA GLY A 27 6.11 -10.69 16.85
C GLY A 27 7.02 -11.81 17.37
N PRO A 28 7.66 -12.59 16.48
CA PRO A 28 8.82 -13.39 16.86
C PRO A 28 10.11 -12.57 16.70
N GLU A 29 10.76 -12.30 17.83
CA GLU A 29 12.18 -12.04 17.93
C GLU A 29 12.95 -13.32 17.57
N SER A 30 13.81 -13.27 16.57
CA SER A 30 14.90 -14.23 16.43
C SER A 30 16.14 -13.50 15.94
N ALA A 31 17.00 -13.22 16.91
CA ALA A 31 18.32 -12.65 16.74
C ALA A 31 19.19 -13.51 15.82
N HIS A 32 19.79 -12.88 14.81
CA HIS A 32 20.99 -13.40 14.15
C HIS A 32 22.18 -12.50 14.50
N ALA A 33 23.18 -13.18 15.05
CA ALA A 33 24.49 -12.74 15.48
C ALA A 33 25.40 -12.29 14.32
N HIS A 34 26.18 -11.23 14.61
CA HIS A 34 27.56 -10.93 14.17
C HIS A 34 27.84 -10.61 12.69
N CYS A 35 28.25 -9.36 12.41
CA CYS A 35 29.64 -8.90 12.21
C CYS A 35 30.01 -8.98 10.71
N LEU A 36 30.27 -7.88 10.01
CA LEU A 36 31.56 -7.19 10.00
C LEU A 36 31.38 -5.76 9.48
N LEU A 37 32.14 -4.84 10.08
CA LEU A 37 32.42 -3.52 9.53
C LEU A 37 32.93 -3.67 8.09
N SER A 38 32.17 -3.14 7.14
CA SER A 38 32.70 -2.74 5.84
C SER A 38 32.30 -1.29 5.62
N SER A 39 33.29 -0.42 5.75
CA SER A 39 33.25 1.01 5.52
C SER A 39 32.58 1.33 4.18
N PRO A 40 31.64 2.30 4.09
CA PRO A 40 31.26 2.82 2.79
C PRO A 40 32.43 3.65 2.26
N SER A 41 33.11 3.12 1.26
CA SER A 41 34.03 3.89 0.45
C SER A 41 33.29 5.13 -0.08
N SER A 42 33.87 6.29 0.21
CA SER A 42 33.48 7.58 -0.32
C SER A 42 33.66 7.57 -1.84
N GLY A 43 32.61 7.14 -2.55
CA GLY A 43 32.49 7.40 -3.98
C GLY A 43 32.33 8.90 -4.23
N PRO A 44 32.84 9.44 -5.35
CA PRO A 44 32.75 10.86 -5.64
C PRO A 44 31.29 11.28 -5.72
N ALA A 45 30.94 12.29 -4.93
CA ALA A 45 29.63 12.94 -4.94
C ALA A 45 29.39 13.53 -6.34
N THR A 46 28.70 12.76 -7.18
CA THR A 46 28.10 13.27 -8.42
C THR A 46 27.18 14.44 -8.05
N GLY A 47 27.41 15.59 -8.70
CA GLY A 47 26.95 16.90 -8.26
C GLY A 47 25.52 16.95 -7.75
N ASN A 48 25.35 17.61 -6.60
CA ASN A 48 24.07 17.89 -5.95
C ASN A 48 23.11 18.60 -6.91
N MET A 49 22.25 17.86 -7.59
CA MET A 49 21.03 18.45 -8.17
C MET A 49 20.21 19.02 -7.00
N ALA A 50 20.12 20.34 -6.90
CA ALA A 50 19.34 20.99 -5.86
C ALA A 50 17.90 20.45 -5.86
N LYS A 51 17.49 19.88 -4.73
CA LYS A 51 16.18 19.28 -4.57
C LYS A 51 15.10 20.35 -4.79
N ARG A 52 14.46 20.34 -5.96
CA ARG A 52 13.47 21.34 -6.39
C ARG A 52 12.32 21.56 -5.40
N THR A 53 11.93 20.52 -4.64
CA THR A 53 10.78 20.61 -3.74
C THR A 53 11.03 19.94 -2.39
N LYS A 54 10.66 20.63 -1.29
CA LYS A 54 10.80 20.09 0.08
C LYS A 54 9.73 19.02 0.38
N LYS A 55 8.45 19.34 0.13
CA LYS A 55 7.29 18.52 0.54
C LYS A 55 6.52 17.90 -0.64
N VAL A 56 6.34 18.63 -1.73
CA VAL A 56 5.37 18.26 -2.78
C VAL A 56 5.84 17.10 -3.67
N GLY A 57 7.09 17.05 -4.13
CA GLY A 57 7.55 15.98 -5.01
C GLY A 57 6.81 15.96 -6.36
N ILE A 58 6.45 14.76 -6.85
CA ILE A 58 5.82 14.54 -8.17
C ILE A 58 4.50 15.33 -8.37
N VAL A 59 3.75 15.57 -7.30
CA VAL A 59 2.50 16.34 -7.34
C VAL A 59 2.71 17.86 -7.48
N GLY A 60 3.95 18.31 -7.64
CA GLY A 60 4.26 19.71 -7.95
C GLY A 60 3.61 20.20 -9.26
N LYS A 61 3.30 19.28 -10.20
CA LYS A 61 2.59 19.58 -11.45
C LYS A 61 1.21 20.21 -11.26
N TYR A 62 0.57 19.96 -10.11
CA TYR A 62 -0.78 20.45 -9.85
C TYR A 62 -0.81 21.90 -9.34
N GLY A 63 0.34 22.49 -8.97
CA GLY A 63 0.41 23.84 -8.43
C GLY A 63 -0.42 24.00 -7.16
N THR A 64 -1.12 25.13 -7.01
CA THR A 64 -1.91 25.49 -5.82
C THR A 64 -3.33 24.90 -5.80
N ARG A 65 -3.87 24.44 -6.93
CA ARG A 65 -5.32 24.25 -7.20
C ARG A 65 -6.11 23.31 -6.27
N TYR A 66 -5.67 22.08 -6.01
CA TYR A 66 -6.54 21.04 -5.41
C TYR A 66 -6.43 20.89 -3.87
N GLY A 67 -5.70 21.78 -3.20
CA GLY A 67 -5.51 21.69 -1.75
C GLY A 67 -4.52 20.61 -1.29
N ALA A 68 -4.15 20.64 0.00
CA ALA A 68 -3.06 19.83 0.52
C ALA A 68 -3.43 18.35 0.74
N SER A 69 -4.65 18.04 1.18
CA SER A 69 -5.08 16.68 1.49
C SER A 69 -5.10 15.79 0.24
N LEU A 70 -5.76 16.25 -0.82
CA LEU A 70 -5.83 15.53 -2.10
C LEU A 70 -4.43 15.30 -2.69
N ARG A 71 -3.56 16.32 -2.67
CA ARG A 71 -2.17 16.19 -3.15
C ARG A 71 -1.37 15.16 -2.35
N LYS A 72 -1.59 15.02 -1.04
CA LYS A 72 -0.91 13.99 -0.22
C LYS A 72 -1.35 12.58 -0.62
N MET A 73 -2.64 12.37 -0.90
CA MET A 73 -3.15 11.06 -1.33
C MET A 73 -2.65 10.70 -2.74
N VAL A 74 -2.80 11.64 -3.69
CA VAL A 74 -2.34 11.45 -5.08
C VAL A 74 -0.84 11.23 -5.12
N LYS A 75 -0.04 11.90 -4.27
CA LYS A 75 1.40 11.67 -4.20
C LYS A 75 1.75 10.20 -3.90
N LYS A 76 1.06 9.57 -2.96
CA LYS A 76 1.30 8.15 -2.61
C LYS A 76 1.02 7.25 -3.82
N ILE A 77 -0.10 7.50 -4.50
CA ILE A 77 -0.54 6.76 -5.69
C ILE A 77 0.41 6.99 -6.89
N GLU A 78 0.85 8.23 -7.09
CA GLU A 78 1.73 8.59 -8.20
C GLU A 78 3.15 8.06 -8.00
N ILE A 79 3.62 7.96 -6.76
CA ILE A 79 4.91 7.34 -6.45
C ILE A 79 4.84 5.84 -6.72
N SER A 80 3.83 5.15 -6.21
CA SER A 80 3.72 3.69 -6.38
C SER A 80 3.54 3.30 -7.85
N GLN A 81 2.74 4.02 -8.62
CA GLN A 81 2.53 3.67 -10.03
C GLN A 81 3.78 3.85 -10.91
N HIS A 82 4.66 4.82 -10.59
CA HIS A 82 5.89 5.08 -11.35
C HIS A 82 7.11 4.33 -10.79
N ALA A 83 6.97 3.71 -9.61
CA ALA A 83 8.00 2.87 -9.06
C ALA A 83 8.27 1.65 -9.95
N LYS A 84 9.52 1.21 -10.00
CA LYS A 84 9.90 -0.06 -10.62
C LYS A 84 9.80 -1.14 -9.54
N TYR A 85 9.08 -2.22 -9.84
CA TYR A 85 8.95 -3.36 -8.94
C TYR A 85 9.88 -4.51 -9.34
N THR A 86 10.15 -5.40 -8.37
CA THR A 86 10.85 -6.66 -8.58
C THR A 86 9.91 -7.65 -9.30
N CYS A 87 10.41 -8.26 -10.36
CA CYS A 87 9.65 -9.26 -11.11
C CYS A 87 9.77 -10.64 -10.42
N SER A 88 8.64 -11.30 -10.14
CA SER A 88 8.63 -12.64 -9.52
C SER A 88 9.21 -13.75 -10.42
N PHE A 89 9.33 -13.51 -11.73
CA PHE A 89 9.83 -14.51 -12.68
C PHE A 89 11.35 -14.44 -12.87
N CYS A 90 11.91 -13.23 -12.96
CA CYS A 90 13.34 -13.05 -13.27
C CYS A 90 14.14 -12.35 -12.18
N GLY A 91 13.53 -11.99 -11.05
CA GLY A 91 14.17 -11.30 -9.91
C GLY A 91 14.56 -9.83 -10.16
N LYS A 92 14.72 -9.40 -11.41
CA LYS A 92 15.15 -8.04 -11.78
C LYS A 92 14.08 -6.97 -11.47
N THR A 93 14.50 -5.79 -10.99
CA THR A 93 13.65 -4.61 -10.72
C THR A 93 13.33 -3.81 -12.00
N LYS A 94 12.72 -4.48 -12.98
CA LYS A 94 12.36 -3.92 -14.30
C LYS A 94 10.87 -4.02 -14.60
N MET A 95 10.04 -4.26 -13.58
CA MET A 95 8.59 -4.32 -13.72
C MET A 95 8.00 -2.90 -13.73
N LYS A 96 7.28 -2.55 -14.80
CA LYS A 96 6.66 -1.23 -14.99
C LYS A 96 5.18 -1.37 -15.34
N ARG A 97 4.37 -0.41 -14.91
CA ARG A 97 2.96 -0.32 -15.29
C ARG A 97 2.82 0.07 -16.75
N ARG A 98 1.94 -0.62 -17.50
CA ARG A 98 1.57 -0.23 -18.87
C ARG A 98 0.17 0.36 -18.93
N ALA A 99 -0.78 -0.30 -18.28
CA ALA A 99 -2.14 0.17 -18.11
C ALA A 99 -2.63 -0.11 -16.69
N VAL A 100 -3.85 0.31 -16.37
CA VAL A 100 -4.48 -0.01 -15.08
C VAL A 100 -4.54 -1.53 -14.92
N GLY A 101 -3.96 -2.06 -13.84
CA GLY A 101 -3.94 -3.50 -13.58
C GLY A 101 -3.00 -4.33 -14.45
N ILE A 102 -2.38 -3.75 -15.49
CA ILE A 102 -1.47 -4.46 -16.41
C ILE A 102 -0.04 -3.99 -16.19
N TRP A 103 0.82 -4.94 -15.83
CA TRP A 103 2.23 -4.73 -15.55
C TRP A 103 3.10 -5.52 -16.51
N HIS A 104 4.17 -4.90 -17.02
CA HIS A 104 5.07 -5.50 -18.01
C HIS A 104 6.51 -5.45 -17.51
N CYS A 105 7.21 -6.59 -17.60
CA CYS A 105 8.62 -6.66 -17.26
C CYS A 105 9.49 -6.40 -18.50
N GLY A 106 10.36 -5.39 -18.42
CA GLY A 106 11.28 -5.07 -19.52
C GLY A 106 12.38 -6.12 -19.76
N SER A 107 12.64 -7.05 -18.83
CA SER A 107 13.68 -8.08 -18.99
C SER A 107 13.16 -9.44 -19.46
N CYS A 108 12.08 -9.96 -18.87
CA CYS A 108 11.54 -11.26 -19.25
C CYS A 108 10.36 -11.16 -20.24
N MET A 109 9.96 -9.94 -20.63
CA MET A 109 8.82 -9.66 -21.51
C MET A 109 7.50 -10.28 -21.05
N LYS A 110 7.40 -10.68 -19.78
CA LYS A 110 6.15 -11.18 -19.20
C LYS A 110 5.24 -10.02 -18.82
N THR A 111 3.98 -10.15 -19.21
CA THR A 111 2.88 -9.28 -18.81
C THR A 111 2.07 -9.98 -17.72
N VAL A 112 1.76 -9.26 -16.65
CA VAL A 112 1.12 -9.80 -15.44
C VAL A 112 -0.02 -8.88 -15.03
N ALA A 113 -1.16 -9.48 -14.66
CA ALA A 113 -2.25 -8.78 -14.01
C ALA A 113 -1.94 -8.53 -12.53
N GLY A 114 -2.16 -7.31 -12.05
CA GLY A 114 -1.86 -6.90 -10.69
C GLY A 114 -2.77 -5.78 -10.21
N GLY A 115 -2.33 -5.05 -9.18
CA GLY A 115 -3.09 -3.92 -8.66
C GLY A 115 -3.13 -2.72 -9.62
N ALA A 116 -4.09 -1.82 -9.40
CA ALA A 116 -4.24 -0.61 -10.21
C ALA A 116 -3.03 0.33 -10.12
N TRP A 117 -2.44 0.47 -8.93
CA TRP A 117 -1.33 1.39 -8.63
C TRP A 117 -0.09 0.69 -8.07
N THR A 118 -0.25 -0.49 -7.47
CA THR A 118 0.83 -1.32 -6.93
C THR A 118 0.87 -2.66 -7.65
N TYR A 119 2.06 -3.23 -7.84
CA TYR A 119 2.21 -4.51 -8.54
C TYR A 119 1.45 -5.66 -7.83
N ASN A 120 1.66 -5.83 -6.52
CA ASN A 120 0.85 -6.72 -5.67
C ASN A 120 0.02 -5.87 -4.69
N THR A 121 -1.23 -6.28 -4.46
CA THR A 121 -2.08 -5.75 -3.38
C THR A 121 -2.03 -6.69 -2.19
N THR A 122 -2.24 -6.16 -0.97
CA THR A 122 -2.25 -6.98 0.25
C THR A 122 -3.27 -8.11 0.17
N SER A 123 -4.49 -7.81 -0.32
CA SER A 123 -5.54 -8.80 -0.51
C SER A 123 -5.17 -9.88 -1.53
N ALA A 124 -4.47 -9.53 -2.61
CA ALA A 124 -4.01 -10.54 -3.57
C ALA A 124 -2.95 -11.45 -2.96
N VAL A 125 -2.10 -10.94 -2.07
CA VAL A 125 -1.08 -11.74 -1.37
C VAL A 125 -1.74 -12.72 -0.40
N THR A 126 -2.72 -12.27 0.39
CA THR A 126 -3.44 -13.14 1.35
C THR A 126 -4.28 -14.22 0.66
N VAL A 127 -4.93 -13.89 -0.46
CA VAL A 127 -5.68 -14.89 -1.24
C VAL A 127 -4.74 -15.93 -1.84
N LYS A 128 -3.57 -15.52 -2.36
CA LYS A 128 -2.57 -16.46 -2.89
C LYS A 128 -2.06 -17.42 -1.82
N SER A 129 -1.80 -16.95 -0.60
CA SER A 129 -1.35 -17.82 0.49
C SER A 129 -2.46 -18.75 1.01
N ALA A 130 -3.70 -18.25 1.12
CA ALA A 130 -4.85 -19.06 1.52
C ALA A 130 -5.13 -20.19 0.52
N ILE A 131 -5.16 -19.89 -0.78
CA ILE A 131 -5.35 -20.90 -1.84
C ILE A 131 -4.24 -21.94 -1.82
N ARG A 132 -2.99 -21.51 -1.61
CA ARG A 132 -1.86 -22.44 -1.50
C ARG A 132 -2.08 -23.45 -0.37
N ARG A 133 -2.40 -22.97 0.84
CA ARG A 133 -2.68 -23.82 2.00
C ARG A 133 -3.85 -24.78 1.75
N LEU A 134 -4.94 -24.30 1.13
CA LEU A 134 -6.11 -25.13 0.83
C LEU A 134 -5.80 -26.24 -0.18
N LYS A 135 -4.88 -26.01 -1.12
CA LYS A 135 -4.43 -27.04 -2.06
C LYS A 135 -3.61 -28.11 -1.36
N GLU A 136 -2.65 -27.70 -0.53
CA GLU A 136 -1.81 -28.61 0.26
C GLU A 136 -2.64 -29.55 1.16
N LEU A 137 -3.78 -29.07 1.70
CA LEU A 137 -4.70 -29.89 2.50
C LEU A 137 -5.54 -30.89 1.70
N LYS A 138 -5.77 -30.64 0.40
CA LYS A 138 -6.56 -31.52 -0.45
C LYS A 138 -5.73 -32.68 -1.02
N ASP A 139 -4.42 -32.46 -1.17
CA ASP A 139 -3.50 -33.43 -1.74
C ASP A 139 -3.07 -34.52 -0.73
N GLN A 140 -3.58 -34.45 0.51
CA GLN A 140 -3.31 -35.36 1.62
C GLN A 140 -4.52 -36.27 1.89
#